data_AF-A0AAN6RR74-F1
#
_entry.id   AF-A0AAN6RR74-F1
#
_cell.length_a   1.000
_cell.length_b   1.000
_cell.length_c   1.000
_cell.angle_alpha   90.00
_cell.angle_beta   90.00
_cell.angle_gamma   90.00
#
_symmetry.space_group_name_H-M   'P 1'
#
loop_
_entity.id
_entity.type
_entity.pdbx_description
1 polymer ?
#
loop_
_entity_poly.entity_id
_entity_poly.type
_entity_poly.pdbx_seq_one_letter_code
_entity_poly.pdbx_strand_id
1 'polypeptide(L)'
;SGRPFVITDPNPPIRYRDLYLLVQTLSATPFRTLALPPALMVLASYPVEWYTLVRARWALLGKVLPPLHGEVKHLQPGIFSICTHLVASNGVAERGVEEGGLGFRGVVTTLEGMVQEVVEWNREHQGRGGGAMDRKAYLNSVSLADEIAKAAAAVQAVASGE
;
A
#
# COMPACT_ATOMS: atom_id res chain seq x y z
N SER A 1 20.80 -11.48 20.15
CA SER A 1 20.24 -10.16 19.80
C SER A 1 19.28 -10.33 18.64
N GLY A 2 18.16 -9.61 18.61
CA GLY A 2 17.17 -9.70 17.52
C GLY A 2 15.81 -10.32 17.89
N ARG A 3 15.22 -9.95 19.04
CA ARG A 3 13.84 -10.37 19.35
C ARG A 3 12.86 -9.50 18.55
N PRO A 4 11.97 -10.08 17.73
CA PRO A 4 10.96 -9.31 17.02
C PRO A 4 9.85 -8.89 18.00
N PHE A 5 9.39 -7.66 17.87
CA PHE A 5 8.22 -7.13 18.59
C PHE A 5 7.15 -6.72 17.58
N VAL A 6 5.90 -7.07 17.88
CA VAL A 6 4.75 -6.62 17.10
C VAL A 6 4.31 -5.28 17.65
N ILE A 7 4.31 -4.27 16.79
CA ILE A 7 3.75 -2.95 17.09
C ILE A 7 2.47 -2.83 16.30
N THR A 8 1.37 -2.52 16.98
CA THR A 8 0.06 -2.34 16.36
C THR A 8 -0.69 -1.21 17.04
N ASP A 9 -1.84 -0.89 16.48
CA ASP A 9 -2.72 0.15 16.97
C ASP A 9 -3.12 -0.09 18.44
N PRO A 10 -3.17 0.94 19.30
CA PRO A 10 -3.59 0.78 20.68
C PRO A 10 -5.11 0.56 20.84
N ASN A 11 -5.91 0.78 19.80
CA ASN A 11 -7.36 0.59 19.80
C ASN A 11 -7.73 -0.83 19.32
N PRO A 12 -8.97 -1.31 19.55
CA PRO A 12 -9.45 -2.54 18.94
C PRO A 12 -9.34 -2.52 17.42
N PRO A 13 -9.27 -3.70 16.76
CA PRO A 13 -9.07 -3.79 15.32
C PRO A 13 -10.07 -2.94 14.52
N ILE A 14 -9.56 -1.96 13.78
CA ILE A 14 -10.34 -1.11 12.90
C ILE A 14 -10.80 -1.88 11.66
N ARG A 15 -11.96 -1.50 11.09
CA ARG A 15 -12.44 -2.08 9.84
C ARG A 15 -12.16 -1.13 8.68
N TYR A 16 -11.94 -1.67 7.48
CA TYR A 16 -11.83 -0.85 6.27
C TYR A 16 -13.05 0.06 6.05
N ARG A 17 -14.24 -0.37 6.48
CA ARG A 17 -15.46 0.47 6.44
C ARG A 17 -15.29 1.77 7.23
N ASP A 18 -14.61 1.75 8.37
CA ASP A 18 -14.41 2.92 9.21
C ASP A 18 -13.46 3.91 8.53
N LEU A 19 -12.39 3.40 7.89
CA LEU A 19 -11.48 4.19 7.07
C LEU A 19 -12.20 4.84 5.87
N TYR A 20 -13.00 4.06 5.16
CA TYR A 20 -13.74 4.57 4.00
C TYR A 20 -14.79 5.61 4.40
N LEU A 21 -15.47 5.40 5.53
CA LEU A 21 -16.41 6.37 6.09
C LEU A 21 -15.70 7.66 6.49
N LEU A 22 -14.54 7.58 7.14
CA LEU A 22 -13.71 8.72 7.51
C LEU A 22 -13.34 9.53 6.28
N VAL A 23 -12.79 8.90 5.24
CA VAL A 23 -12.40 9.59 4.00
C VAL A 23 -13.63 10.22 3.35
N GLN A 24 -14.73 9.47 3.19
CA GLN A 24 -15.96 9.98 2.60
C GLN A 24 -16.55 11.18 3.35
N THR A 25 -16.40 11.21 4.68
CA THR A 25 -16.95 12.27 5.54
C THR A 25 -16.07 13.52 5.54
N LEU A 26 -14.75 13.34 5.58
CA LEU A 26 -13.81 14.43 5.78
C LEU A 26 -13.22 14.98 4.47
N SER A 27 -13.20 14.22 3.37
CA SER A 27 -12.60 14.68 2.11
C SER A 27 -13.35 15.86 1.50
N ALA A 28 -12.65 16.96 1.24
CA ALA A 28 -13.17 18.11 0.51
C ALA A 28 -13.37 17.79 -1.00
N THR A 29 -12.60 16.84 -1.52
CA THR A 29 -12.73 16.31 -2.88
C THR A 29 -13.78 15.21 -2.93
N PRO A 30 -14.53 15.04 -4.05
CA PRO A 30 -15.52 13.98 -4.17
C PRO A 30 -14.85 12.60 -4.10
N PHE A 31 -15.22 11.82 -3.08
CA PHE A 31 -14.76 10.43 -2.90
C PHE A 31 -15.95 9.47 -2.97
N ARG A 32 -15.83 8.41 -3.77
CA ARG A 32 -16.83 7.35 -3.88
C ARG A 32 -16.20 6.00 -3.59
N THR A 33 -16.82 5.26 -2.68
CA THR A 33 -16.42 3.91 -2.32
C THR A 33 -17.11 2.93 -3.25
N LEU A 34 -16.31 2.11 -3.94
CA LEU A 34 -16.80 1.00 -4.75
C LEU A 34 -16.53 -0.29 -3.99
N ALA A 35 -17.60 -0.87 -3.43
CA ALA A 35 -17.51 -2.16 -2.76
C ALA A 35 -17.48 -3.27 -3.82
N LEU A 36 -16.27 -3.75 -4.13
CA LEU A 36 -16.08 -4.91 -5.00
C LEU A 36 -16.16 -6.20 -4.17
N PRO A 37 -16.91 -7.23 -4.61
CA PRO A 37 -16.95 -8.50 -3.92
C PRO A 37 -15.53 -9.13 -3.87
N PRO A 38 -14.98 -9.42 -2.67
CA PRO A 38 -13.61 -9.93 -2.55
C PRO A 38 -13.41 -11.24 -3.33
N ALA A 39 -14.40 -12.14 -3.32
CA ALA A 39 -14.35 -13.39 -4.06
C ALA A 39 -14.10 -13.19 -5.57
N LEU A 40 -14.71 -12.16 -6.18
CA LEU A 40 -14.49 -11.88 -7.60
C LEU A 40 -13.06 -11.39 -7.86
N MET A 41 -12.50 -10.60 -6.95
CA MET A 41 -11.11 -10.14 -7.06
C MET A 41 -10.12 -11.30 -6.89
N VAL A 42 -10.38 -12.22 -5.95
CA VAL A 42 -9.58 -13.44 -5.79
C VAL A 42 -9.67 -14.33 -7.03
N LEU A 43 -10.88 -14.56 -7.56
CA LEU A 43 -11.05 -15.36 -8.77
C LEU A 43 -10.33 -14.73 -9.97
N ALA A 44 -10.36 -13.40 -10.11
CA ALA A 44 -9.65 -12.68 -11.16
C ALA A 44 -8.11 -12.75 -10.99
N SER A 45 -7.61 -12.94 -9.77
CA SER A 45 -6.17 -13.02 -9.51
C SER A 45 -5.51 -14.32 -10.00
N TYR A 46 -6.24 -15.44 -10.02
CA TYR A 46 -5.70 -16.72 -10.48
C TYR A 46 -5.33 -16.76 -11.98
N PRO A 47 -6.15 -16.25 -12.91
CA PRO A 47 -5.76 -16.12 -14.32
C PRO A 47 -4.51 -15.26 -14.52
N VAL A 48 -4.38 -14.18 -13.74
CA VAL A 48 -3.21 -13.29 -13.80
C VAL A 48 -1.95 -14.01 -13.32
N GLU A 49 -2.01 -14.66 -12.16
CA GLU A 49 -0.90 -15.45 -11.65
C GLU A 49 -0.51 -16.56 -12.64
N TRP A 50 -1.49 -17.33 -13.13
CA TRP A 50 -1.26 -18.37 -14.13
C TRP A 50 -0.58 -17.83 -15.39
N TYR A 51 -1.05 -16.70 -15.93
CA TYR A 51 -0.44 -16.07 -17.10
C TYR A 51 1.01 -15.66 -16.84
N THR A 52 1.29 -15.06 -15.68
CA THR A 52 2.65 -14.65 -15.31
C THR A 52 3.59 -15.85 -15.13
N LEU A 53 3.11 -16.93 -14.49
CA LEU A 53 3.88 -18.16 -14.29
C LEU A 53 4.14 -18.91 -15.58
N VAL A 54 3.16 -19.02 -16.48
CA VAL A 54 3.33 -19.68 -17.80
C VAL A 54 4.42 -18.98 -18.62
N ARG A 55 4.39 -17.64 -18.66
CA ARG A 55 5.41 -16.85 -19.35
C ARG A 55 6.80 -17.02 -18.75
N ALA A 56 6.90 -17.08 -17.42
CA ALA A 56 8.17 -17.27 -16.72
C ALA A 56 8.72 -18.70 -16.89
N ARG A 57 7.84 -19.71 -16.90
CA ARG A 57 8.21 -21.13 -16.96
C ARG A 57 8.61 -21.58 -18.37
N TRP A 58 8.04 -20.97 -19.41
CA TRP A 58 8.23 -21.36 -20.81
C TRP A 58 8.82 -20.20 -21.61
N ALA A 59 10.14 -20.20 -21.81
CA ALA A 59 10.87 -19.10 -22.45
C ALA A 59 10.38 -18.76 -23.87
N LEU A 60 9.90 -19.76 -24.64
CA LEU A 60 9.30 -19.54 -25.96
C LEU A 60 7.99 -18.75 -25.86
N LEU A 61 7.11 -19.13 -24.91
CA LEU A 61 5.85 -18.42 -24.67
C LEU A 61 6.12 -17.03 -24.08
N GLY A 62 7.15 -16.86 -23.25
CA GLY A 62 7.57 -15.55 -22.73
C GLY A 62 7.96 -14.54 -23.82
N LYS A 63 8.48 -15.02 -24.96
CA LYS A 63 8.81 -14.19 -26.13
C LYS A 63 7.60 -13.85 -27.00
N VAL A 64 6.58 -14.71 -27.02
CA VAL A 64 5.38 -14.54 -27.87
C VAL A 64 4.27 -13.80 -27.14
N LEU A 65 4.07 -14.10 -25.85
CA LEU A 65 3.01 -13.49 -25.03
C LEU A 65 3.47 -12.12 -24.48
N PRO A 66 2.67 -11.06 -24.64
CA PRO A 66 3.03 -9.73 -24.19
C PRO A 66 3.13 -9.65 -22.65
N PRO A 67 4.04 -8.84 -22.10
CA PRO A 67 4.07 -8.59 -20.67
C PRO A 67 2.82 -7.84 -20.19
N LEU A 68 2.35 -8.22 -19.01
CA LEU A 68 1.35 -7.43 -18.30
C LEU A 68 2.06 -6.20 -17.74
N HIS A 69 1.53 -5.02 -18.07
CA HIS A 69 2.06 -3.74 -17.61
C HIS A 69 1.15 -3.14 -16.53
N GLY A 70 1.71 -2.21 -15.75
CA GLY A 70 1.01 -1.51 -14.68
C GLY A 70 1.00 -2.27 -13.36
N GLU A 71 0.00 -1.98 -12.53
CA GLU A 71 -0.07 -2.41 -11.12
C GLU A 71 -0.62 -3.84 -10.93
N VAL A 72 -0.47 -4.69 -11.95
CA VAL A 72 -0.96 -6.07 -11.97
C VAL A 72 -0.25 -6.95 -10.93
N LYS A 73 0.92 -6.51 -10.45
CA LYS A 73 1.61 -7.11 -9.29
C LYS A 73 0.74 -7.16 -8.02
N HIS A 74 -0.25 -6.27 -7.90
CA HIS A 74 -1.18 -6.26 -6.78
C HIS A 74 -2.35 -7.24 -6.91
N LEU A 75 -2.56 -7.80 -8.11
CA LEU A 75 -3.63 -8.75 -8.41
C LEU A 75 -3.12 -10.20 -8.35
N GLN A 76 -2.43 -10.54 -7.25
CA GLN A 76 -1.91 -11.88 -6.99
C GLN A 76 -2.73 -12.55 -5.87
N PRO A 77 -3.04 -13.86 -5.96
CA PRO A 77 -3.84 -14.54 -4.94
C PRO A 77 -3.28 -14.39 -3.51
N GLY A 78 -1.96 -14.42 -3.36
CA GLY A 78 -1.29 -14.26 -2.06
C GLY A 78 -1.59 -12.94 -1.36
N ILE A 79 -1.78 -11.84 -2.11
CA ILE A 79 -2.10 -10.53 -1.52
C ILE A 79 -3.50 -10.56 -0.89
N PHE A 80 -4.48 -11.15 -1.57
CA PHE A 80 -5.83 -11.26 -1.03
C PHE A 80 -5.91 -12.20 0.18
N SER A 81 -5.08 -13.24 0.23
CA SER A 81 -5.02 -14.16 1.38
C SER A 81 -4.55 -13.47 2.66
N ILE A 82 -3.63 -12.51 2.56
CA ILE A 82 -3.03 -11.84 3.72
C ILE A 82 -3.97 -10.75 4.28
N CYS A 83 -4.74 -10.08 3.42
CA CYS A 83 -5.53 -8.90 3.82
C CYS A 83 -6.86 -9.20 4.54
N THR A 84 -7.25 -10.47 4.71
CA THR A 84 -8.61 -10.81 5.17
C THR A 84 -8.75 -10.99 6.69
N HIS A 85 -7.70 -11.41 7.42
CA HIS A 85 -7.82 -11.85 8.82
C HIS A 85 -6.61 -11.57 9.73
N LEU A 86 -5.87 -10.49 9.50
CA LEU A 86 -4.74 -10.15 10.38
C LEU A 86 -5.21 -9.46 11.67
N VAL A 87 -5.07 -10.18 12.79
CA VAL A 87 -5.17 -9.61 14.14
C VAL A 87 -3.79 -9.67 14.76
N ALA A 88 -3.26 -8.50 15.12
CA ALA A 88 -1.98 -8.34 15.78
C ALA A 88 -2.19 -7.96 17.25
N SER A 89 -1.23 -8.32 18.10
CA SER A 89 -1.19 -7.88 19.50
C SER A 89 0.21 -7.37 19.83
N ASN A 90 0.26 -6.19 20.42
CA ASN A 90 1.47 -5.54 20.92
C ASN A 90 1.77 -5.86 22.39
N GLY A 91 1.05 -6.79 23.03
CA GLY A 91 1.15 -7.03 24.48
C GLY A 91 2.52 -7.51 24.99
N VAL A 92 3.43 -7.94 24.11
CA VAL A 92 4.84 -8.19 24.45
C VAL A 92 5.68 -6.91 24.37
N ALA A 93 5.37 -6.03 23.42
CA ALA A 93 6.06 -4.76 23.26
C ALA A 93 5.69 -3.76 24.37
N GLU A 94 4.46 -3.81 24.89
CA GLU A 94 3.96 -2.92 25.94
C GLU A 94 4.57 -3.19 27.32
N ARG A 95 5.07 -4.41 27.56
CA ARG A 95 5.72 -4.77 28.84
C ARG A 95 6.96 -3.92 29.09
N GLY A 96 7.28 -3.72 30.36
CA GLY A 96 8.50 -3.02 30.77
C GLY A 96 9.76 -3.70 30.22
N VAL A 97 10.84 -2.93 30.08
CA VAL A 97 12.13 -3.43 29.58
C VAL A 97 12.68 -4.52 30.51
N GLU A 98 12.47 -4.34 31.81
CA GLU A 98 12.77 -5.29 32.88
C GLU A 98 12.03 -6.64 32.74
N GLU A 99 10.85 -6.65 32.11
CA GLU A 99 10.07 -7.85 31.80
C GLU A 99 10.37 -8.41 30.41
N GLY A 100 11.34 -7.82 29.71
CA GLY A 100 11.75 -8.20 28.36
C GLY A 100 10.88 -7.63 27.24
N GLY A 101 10.08 -6.59 27.53
CA GLY A 101 9.35 -5.79 26.55
C GLY A 101 10.11 -4.54 26.10
N LEU A 102 9.40 -3.60 25.46
CA LEU A 102 9.93 -2.31 24.99
C LEU A 102 9.46 -1.12 25.83
N GLY A 103 8.47 -1.31 26.70
CA GLY A 103 7.71 -0.22 27.32
C GLY A 103 6.91 0.58 26.29
N PHE A 104 6.57 -0.02 25.15
CA PHE A 104 5.87 0.66 24.06
C PHE A 104 4.50 1.14 24.53
N ARG A 105 4.15 2.38 24.17
CA ARG A 105 2.80 2.92 24.34
C ARG A 105 2.37 3.60 23.05
N GLY A 106 1.26 3.14 22.48
CA GLY A 106 0.64 3.81 21.34
C GLY A 106 0.12 5.18 21.78
N VAL A 107 0.52 6.23 21.06
CA VAL A 107 0.11 7.62 21.33
C VAL A 107 -0.95 8.10 20.35
N VAL A 108 -0.92 7.57 19.13
CA VAL A 108 -1.80 7.95 18.02
C VAL A 108 -2.43 6.69 17.48
N THR A 109 -3.76 6.71 17.34
CA THR A 109 -4.51 5.65 16.68
C THR A 109 -4.45 5.80 15.17
N THR A 110 -4.71 4.72 14.45
CA THR A 110 -4.74 4.66 12.99
C THR A 110 -5.84 5.57 12.47
N LEU A 111 -6.99 5.65 13.15
CA LEU A 111 -8.04 6.58 12.76
C LEU A 111 -7.62 8.04 12.95
N GLU A 112 -6.99 8.41 14.07
CA GLU A 112 -6.47 9.77 14.26
C GLU A 112 -5.40 10.13 13.22
N GLY A 113 -4.47 9.22 12.94
CA GLY A 113 -3.49 9.40 11.87
C GLY A 113 -4.18 9.61 10.52
N MET A 114 -5.18 8.79 10.18
CA MET A 114 -5.95 8.94 8.95
C MET A 114 -6.75 10.24 8.89
N VAL A 115 -7.28 10.74 10.01
CA VAL A 115 -7.89 12.08 10.06
C VAL A 115 -6.86 13.14 9.70
N GLN A 116 -5.66 13.08 10.29
CA GLN A 116 -4.59 14.05 10.01
C GLN A 116 -4.21 14.03 8.53
N GLU A 117 -4.05 12.85 7.93
CA GLU A 117 -3.76 12.69 6.50
C GLU A 117 -4.85 13.32 5.61
N VAL A 118 -6.13 13.09 5.92
CA VAL A 118 -7.23 13.68 5.13
C VAL A 118 -7.33 15.19 5.32
N VAL A 119 -7.07 15.70 6.53
CA VAL A 119 -7.04 17.14 6.81
C VAL A 119 -5.93 17.81 6.02
N GLU A 120 -4.74 17.21 5.97
CA GLU A 120 -3.63 17.74 5.20
C GLU A 120 -3.90 17.66 3.69
N TRP A 121 -4.41 16.51 3.22
CA TRP A 121 -4.86 16.35 1.83
C TRP A 121 -5.84 17.46 1.42
N ASN A 122 -6.81 17.78 2.29
CA ASN A 122 -7.76 18.84 2.02
C ASN A 122 -7.09 20.20 1.88
N ARG A 123 -6.13 20.54 2.76
CA ARG A 123 -5.37 21.80 2.69
C ARG A 123 -4.59 21.91 1.39
N GLU A 124 -3.91 20.84 0.99
CA GLU A 124 -3.17 20.79 -0.28
C GLU A 124 -4.05 21.00 -1.50
N HIS A 125 -5.32 20.59 -1.42
CA HIS A 125 -6.28 20.65 -2.52
C HIS A 125 -7.23 21.86 -2.41
N GLN A 126 -7.10 22.71 -1.38
CA GLN A 126 -7.83 23.98 -1.29
C GLN A 126 -7.41 24.93 -2.42
N GLY A 127 -8.39 25.49 -3.12
CA GLY A 127 -8.16 26.42 -4.24
C GLY A 127 -7.82 25.75 -5.59
N ARG A 128 -7.62 24.43 -5.63
CA ARG A 128 -7.36 23.68 -6.86
C ARG A 128 -8.67 23.20 -7.49
N GLY A 129 -9.42 24.14 -8.07
CA GLY A 129 -10.65 23.84 -8.80
C GLY A 129 -10.39 22.91 -9.98
N GLY A 130 -10.61 21.61 -9.81
CA GLY A 130 -11.00 20.62 -10.83
C GLY A 130 -10.16 20.43 -12.11
N GLY A 131 -9.08 21.18 -12.35
CA GLY A 131 -8.51 21.25 -13.70
C GLY A 131 -7.07 21.77 -13.77
N ALA A 132 -6.14 21.09 -13.11
CA ALA A 132 -4.74 20.98 -13.55
C ALA A 132 -4.05 19.97 -12.64
N MET A 133 -3.54 18.87 -13.22
CA MET A 133 -2.60 17.98 -12.53
C MET A 133 -1.27 18.72 -12.40
N ASP A 134 -1.15 19.58 -11.39
CA ASP A 134 0.17 20.05 -10.98
C ASP A 134 0.85 18.96 -10.14
N ARG A 135 2.16 18.81 -10.32
CA ARG A 135 2.93 17.65 -9.88
C ARG A 135 2.72 17.41 -8.38
N LYS A 136 2.19 16.24 -8.01
CA LYS A 136 1.92 15.86 -6.61
C LYS A 136 3.20 16.08 -5.78
N ALA A 137 3.07 16.74 -4.63
CA ALA A 137 4.16 16.92 -3.67
C ALA A 137 4.61 15.58 -3.04
N TYR A 138 3.73 14.58 -3.03
CA TYR A 138 3.98 13.26 -2.46
C TYR A 138 3.84 12.16 -3.51
N LEU A 139 4.97 11.56 -3.87
CA LEU A 139 5.05 10.24 -4.49
C LEU A 139 4.92 9.21 -3.37
N ASN A 140 4.06 8.20 -3.54
CA ASN A 140 4.04 7.09 -2.58
C ASN A 140 5.43 6.42 -2.54
N SER A 141 5.81 5.79 -1.42
CA SER A 141 7.17 5.25 -1.22
C SER A 141 7.59 4.26 -2.31
N VAL A 142 6.65 3.50 -2.85
CA VAL A 142 6.88 2.53 -3.92
C VAL A 142 7.16 3.22 -5.27
N SER A 143 6.39 4.24 -5.62
CA SER A 143 6.55 5.04 -6.84
C SER A 143 7.81 5.89 -6.77
N LEU A 144 8.15 6.42 -5.59
CA LEU A 144 9.41 7.12 -5.37
C LEU A 144 10.59 6.15 -5.55
N ALA A 145 10.50 4.94 -4.99
CA ALA A 145 11.53 3.92 -5.18
C ALA A 145 11.67 3.51 -6.67
N ASP A 146 10.55 3.35 -7.38
CA ASP A 146 10.54 3.07 -8.82
C ASP A 146 11.14 4.23 -9.63
N GLU A 147 10.87 5.49 -9.25
CA GLU A 147 11.50 6.67 -9.87
C GLU A 147 13.00 6.75 -9.58
N ILE A 148 13.42 6.47 -8.35
CA ILE A 148 14.84 6.41 -7.96
C ILE A 148 15.54 5.32 -8.78
N ALA A 149 14.93 4.14 -8.92
CA ALA A 149 15.48 3.05 -9.72
C ALA A 149 15.62 3.42 -11.21
N LYS A 150 14.61 4.10 -11.78
CA LYS A 150 14.67 4.62 -13.16
C LYS A 150 15.74 5.68 -13.33
N ALA A 151 15.86 6.61 -12.39
CA ALA A 151 16.88 7.65 -12.41
C ALA A 151 18.29 7.05 -12.31
N ALA A 152 18.48 6.06 -11.43
CA ALA A 152 19.74 5.33 -11.32
C ALA A 152 20.12 4.61 -12.62
N ALA A 153 19.17 3.92 -13.27
CA ALA A 153 19.41 3.26 -14.55
C ALA A 153 19.75 4.25 -15.68
N ALA A 154 19.09 5.41 -15.73
CA ALA A 154 19.39 6.46 -16.71
C ALA A 154 20.78 7.07 -16.52
N VAL A 155 21.19 7.33 -15.26
CA VAL A 155 22.54 7.80 -14.94
C VAL A 155 23.60 6.77 -15.34
N GLN A 156 23.31 5.48 -15.14
CA GLN A 156 24.21 4.40 -15.49
C GLN A 156 24.36 4.26 -17.01
N ALA A 157 23.29 4.44 -17.79
CA ALA A 157 23.34 4.46 -19.26
C ALA A 157 24.21 5.61 -19.79
N VAL A 158 24.02 6.84 -19.27
CA VAL A 158 24.82 8.01 -19.65
C VAL A 158 26.30 7.84 -19.27
N ALA A 159 26.59 7.23 -18.13
CA ALA A 159 27.96 6.94 -17.69
C ALA A 159 28.63 5.83 -18.52
N SER A 160 27.85 4.98 -19.19
CA SER A 160 28.34 3.87 -20.01
C SER A 160 28.62 4.25 -21.47
N GLY A 161 28.24 5.45 -21.90
CA GLY A 161 28.57 5.99 -23.23
C GLY A 161 27.76 5.42 -24.40
N GLU A 162 26.46 5.14 -24.20
CA GLU A 162 25.46 5.08 -25.29
C GLU A 162 24.77 6.43 -25.47
#